data_AF-A0A7S2KH79-F1
#
_entry.id   AF-A0A7S2KH79-F1
#
_cell.length_a   1.000
_cell.length_b   1.000
_cell.length_c   1.000
_cell.angle_alpha   90.00
_cell.angle_beta   90.00
_cell.angle_gamma   90.00
#
_symmetry.space_group_name_H-M   'P 1'
#
loop_
_entity.id
_entity.type
_entity.pdbx_description
1 polymer ?
#
loop_
_entity_poly.entity_id
_entity_poly.type
_entity_poly.pdbx_seq_one_letter_code
_entity_poly.pdbx_strand_id
1 'polypeptide(L)'
;GEYRREANQEIALGLDDGSEGNGNTYAFRLKATSSGQTVISSVPVQVTTVQYSSDKRIKKDIRNVDTDDILQRLQRIQFAEYGYSDAWRRVRGIPDHRVRGVIAQQLYEVFPEHTKMFEKYELEDKNFSISDFMQVDKQGLVLDLIGAFQA
;
A
#
# COMPACT_ATOMS: atom_id res chain seq x y z
N GLY A 1 -4.66 -37.84 -8.70
CA GLY A 1 -3.59 -36.95 -8.22
C GLY A 1 -4.24 -35.69 -7.71
N GLU A 2 -4.34 -35.54 -6.40
CA GLU A 2 -5.05 -34.44 -5.77
C GLU A 2 -4.24 -33.14 -5.94
N TYR A 3 -4.89 -32.14 -6.54
CA TYR A 3 -4.40 -30.76 -6.54
C TYR A 3 -4.39 -30.26 -5.10
N ARG A 4 -3.22 -30.22 -4.46
CA ARG A 4 -2.99 -29.36 -3.30
C ARG A 4 -3.20 -27.92 -3.77
N ARG A 5 -4.38 -27.34 -3.51
CA ARG A 5 -4.51 -25.89 -3.42
C ARG A 5 -3.55 -25.46 -2.29
N GLU A 6 -2.53 -24.67 -2.61
CA GLU A 6 -1.78 -23.98 -1.56
C GLU A 6 -2.78 -23.11 -0.82
N ALA A 7 -3.17 -23.52 0.39
CA ALA A 7 -4.02 -22.72 1.23
C ALA A 7 -3.21 -21.47 1.60
N ASN A 8 -3.61 -20.31 1.09
CA ASN A 8 -3.08 -19.03 1.54
C ASN A 8 -3.18 -19.01 3.08
N GLN A 9 -2.04 -19.03 3.75
CA GLN A 9 -1.99 -19.03 5.21
C GLN A 9 -2.22 -17.60 5.71
N GLU A 10 -3.10 -17.45 6.68
CA GLU A 10 -3.44 -16.16 7.26
C GLU A 10 -3.49 -16.25 8.79
N ILE A 11 -2.81 -15.30 9.45
CA ILE A 11 -3.02 -14.99 10.86
C ILE A 11 -3.73 -13.65 10.91
N ALA A 12 -4.95 -13.62 11.45
CA ALA A 12 -5.78 -12.43 11.49
C ALA A 12 -6.15 -12.06 12.92
N LEU A 13 -6.10 -10.76 13.24
CA LEU A 13 -6.45 -10.19 14.53
C LEU A 13 -7.63 -9.25 14.33
N GLY A 14 -8.70 -9.47 15.10
CA GLY A 14 -9.89 -8.63 15.18
C GLY A 14 -10.15 -8.23 16.62
N LEU A 15 -10.89 -7.13 16.80
CA LEU A 15 -11.48 -6.78 18.09
C LEU A 15 -12.95 -7.14 18.02
N ASP A 16 -13.49 -7.69 19.11
CA ASP A 16 -14.92 -7.88 19.26
C ASP A 16 -15.56 -6.50 19.42
N ASP A 17 -16.47 -6.15 18.51
CA ASP A 17 -17.20 -4.89 18.53
C ASP A 17 -18.58 -5.00 19.20
N GLY A 18 -18.92 -6.17 19.74
CA GLY A 18 -20.18 -6.42 20.44
C GLY A 18 -21.41 -6.37 19.55
N SER A 19 -21.25 -6.34 18.23
CA SER A 19 -22.37 -6.40 17.29
C SER A 19 -22.85 -7.85 17.08
N GLU A 20 -24.16 -8.09 17.07
CA GLU A 20 -24.78 -9.42 16.86
C GLU A 20 -24.66 -9.92 15.40
N GLY A 21 -23.50 -9.74 14.78
CA GLY A 21 -23.16 -10.19 13.42
C GLY A 21 -22.27 -11.43 13.46
N ASN A 22 -22.71 -12.51 12.81
CA ASN A 22 -22.10 -13.84 12.87
C ASN A 22 -20.82 -13.99 12.02
N GLY A 23 -19.91 -13.01 12.05
CA GLY A 23 -18.65 -13.05 11.28
C GLY A 23 -17.52 -12.30 11.97
N ASN A 24 -16.39 -12.99 12.20
CA ASN A 24 -15.17 -12.36 12.69
C ASN A 24 -14.68 -11.32 11.67
N THR A 25 -14.72 -10.03 12.01
CA THR A 25 -14.07 -8.99 11.21
C THR A 25 -12.64 -8.80 11.69
N TYR A 26 -11.68 -8.71 10.76
CA TYR A 26 -10.27 -8.60 11.12
C TYR A 26 -9.73 -7.19 10.81
N ALA A 27 -9.00 -6.63 11.75
CA ALA A 27 -8.34 -5.34 11.62
C ALA A 27 -6.95 -5.47 10.99
N PHE A 28 -6.21 -6.50 11.40
CA PHE A 28 -4.81 -6.73 11.06
C PHE A 28 -4.60 -8.18 10.59
N ARG A 29 -3.82 -8.39 9.53
CA ARG A 29 -3.57 -9.70 8.93
C ARG A 29 -2.11 -9.88 8.57
N LEU A 30 -1.54 -11.04 8.86
CA LEU A 30 -0.32 -11.54 8.24
C LEU A 30 -0.74 -12.58 7.19
N LYS A 31 -0.60 -12.25 5.91
CA LYS A 31 -0.97 -13.12 4.79
C LYS A 31 0.29 -13.66 4.11
N ALA A 32 0.37 -14.97 3.94
CA ALA A 32 1.31 -15.60 3.01
C ALA A 32 0.67 -15.68 1.63
N THR A 33 1.36 -15.15 0.62
CA THR A 33 0.98 -15.21 -0.80
C THR A 33 2.09 -15.87 -1.59
N SER A 34 1.84 -16.22 -2.85
CA SER A 34 2.88 -16.66 -3.80
C SER A 34 4.01 -15.64 -3.96
N SER A 35 3.74 -14.35 -3.73
CA SER A 35 4.72 -13.26 -3.77
C SER A 35 5.48 -13.03 -2.45
N GLY A 36 5.21 -13.84 -1.42
CA GLY A 36 5.81 -13.74 -0.10
C GLY A 36 4.79 -13.39 1.00
N GLN A 37 5.30 -13.08 2.19
CA GLN A 37 4.49 -12.72 3.35
C GLN A 37 4.28 -11.20 3.42
N THR A 38 3.07 -10.76 3.74
CA THR A 38 2.72 -9.34 3.86
C THR A 38 1.84 -9.11 5.07
N VAL A 39 2.12 -8.01 5.77
CA VAL A 39 1.24 -7.49 6.81
C VAL A 39 0.25 -6.51 6.19
N ILE A 40 -1.04 -6.70 6.44
CA ILE A 40 -2.13 -5.85 5.95
C ILE A 40 -2.93 -5.34 7.15
N SER A 41 -2.94 -4.02 7.31
CA SER A 41 -3.89 -3.35 8.21
C SER A 41 -5.04 -2.74 7.42
N SER A 42 -6.26 -3.05 7.82
CA SER A 42 -7.48 -2.42 7.30
C SER A 42 -7.86 -1.16 8.08
N VAL A 43 -7.30 -0.96 9.28
CA VAL A 43 -7.49 0.22 10.13
C VAL A 43 -6.20 1.06 10.19
N PRO A 44 -6.27 2.34 10.61
CA PRO A 44 -5.07 3.14 10.87
C PRO A 44 -4.11 2.47 11.85
N VAL A 45 -2.81 2.64 11.62
CA VAL A 45 -1.75 2.15 12.51
C VAL A 45 -1.14 3.37 13.21
N GLN A 46 -1.25 3.42 14.53
CA GLN A 46 -0.63 4.46 15.35
C GLN A 46 0.67 3.92 15.94
N VAL A 47 1.79 4.53 15.57
CA VAL A 47 3.14 4.12 15.97
C VAL A 47 3.96 5.34 16.36
N THR A 48 4.87 5.18 17.32
CA THR A 48 5.79 6.24 17.74
C THR A 48 6.92 6.44 16.73
N THR A 49 7.46 5.34 16.19
CA THR A 49 8.61 5.36 15.27
C THR A 49 8.52 4.19 14.28
N VAL A 50 8.87 4.44 13.03
CA VAL A 50 9.14 3.41 12.02
C VAL A 50 10.60 3.54 11.58
N GLN A 51 11.36 2.46 11.61
CA GLN A 51 12.77 2.42 11.20
C GLN A 51 12.97 1.41 10.08
N TYR A 52 13.81 1.76 9.11
CA TYR A 52 14.11 0.93 7.95
C TYR A 52 15.60 0.54 7.95
N SER A 53 15.89 -0.73 7.70
CA SER A 53 17.28 -1.19 7.51
C SER A 53 17.86 -0.59 6.24
N SER A 54 19.00 0.12 6.35
CA SER A 54 19.67 0.75 5.21
C SER A 54 21.21 0.71 5.32
N ASP A 55 21.74 -0.37 5.89
CA ASP A 55 23.19 -0.61 6.00
C ASP A 55 23.82 -0.93 4.62
N LYS A 56 25.06 -0.50 4.35
CA LYS A 56 25.73 -0.79 3.08
C LYS A 56 25.95 -2.29 2.86
N ARG A 57 26.13 -3.08 3.92
CA ARG A 57 26.40 -4.53 3.85
C ARG A 57 25.22 -5.36 3.39
N ILE A 58 24.00 -4.81 3.47
CA ILE A 58 22.79 -5.45 2.95
C ILE A 58 22.45 -4.97 1.52
N LYS A 59 23.34 -4.19 0.87
CA LYS A 59 23.14 -3.62 -0.46
C LYS A 59 24.17 -4.17 -1.44
N LYS A 60 23.78 -4.28 -2.72
CA LYS A 60 24.63 -4.67 -3.84
C LYS A 60 24.43 -3.70 -5.00
N ASP A 61 25.40 -3.66 -5.92
CA ASP A 61 25.30 -2.89 -7.18
C ASP A 61 24.95 -1.41 -7.00
N ILE A 62 25.52 -0.76 -5.98
CA ILE A 62 25.25 0.65 -5.66
C ILE A 62 25.79 1.54 -6.79
N ARG A 63 24.91 2.37 -7.37
CA ARG A 63 25.20 3.32 -8.44
C ARG A 63 24.65 4.70 -8.10
N ASN A 64 25.19 5.73 -8.74
CA ASN A 64 24.61 7.06 -8.69
C ASN A 64 23.28 7.07 -9.45
N VAL A 65 22.40 7.98 -9.04
CA VAL A 65 21.07 8.19 -9.62
C VAL A 65 21.10 9.49 -10.41
N ASP A 66 20.37 9.55 -11.51
CA ASP A 66 20.16 10.78 -12.30
C ASP A 66 19.12 11.65 -11.60
N THR A 67 19.59 12.64 -10.84
CA THR A 67 18.72 13.53 -10.05
C THR A 67 17.97 14.54 -10.93
N ASP A 68 18.51 14.88 -12.10
CA ASP A 68 17.87 15.78 -13.07
C ASP A 68 16.64 15.10 -13.70
N ASP A 69 16.76 13.83 -14.09
CA ASP A 69 15.62 13.04 -14.59
C ASP A 69 14.51 12.94 -13.54
N ILE A 70 14.87 12.67 -12.28
CA ILE A 70 13.90 12.62 -11.18
C ILE A 70 13.17 13.96 -11.03
N LEU A 71 13.90 15.08 -11.01
CA LEU A 71 13.29 16.41 -10.91
C LEU A 71 12.30 16.66 -12.07
N GLN A 72 12.71 16.38 -13.30
CA GLN A 72 11.86 16.55 -14.49
C GLN A 72 10.60 15.68 -14.43
N ARG A 73 10.72 14.44 -13.96
CA ARG A 73 9.58 13.53 -13.78
C ARG A 73 8.67 14.00 -12.64
N LEU A 74 9.21 14.43 -11.50
CA LEU A 74 8.42 14.97 -10.39
C LEU A 74 7.56 16.16 -10.80
N GLN A 75 8.08 17.05 -11.66
CA GLN A 75 7.33 18.19 -12.19
C GLN A 75 6.09 17.80 -13.03
N ARG A 76 6.03 16.54 -13.50
CA ARG A 76 4.88 16.00 -14.26
C ARG A 76 3.84 15.32 -13.38
N ILE A 77 4.10 15.15 -12.08
CA ILE A 77 3.14 14.53 -11.16
C ILE A 77 1.91 15.42 -11.03
N GLN A 78 0.74 14.81 -11.22
CA GLN A 78 -0.53 15.46 -10.95
C GLN A 78 -0.89 15.33 -9.48
N PHE A 79 -1.10 16.47 -8.82
CA PHE A 79 -1.56 16.54 -7.44
C PHE A 79 -3.07 16.79 -7.41
N ALA A 80 -3.77 16.02 -6.59
CA ALA A 80 -5.22 16.03 -6.52
C ALA A 80 -5.71 16.17 -5.08
N GLU A 81 -6.91 16.73 -4.93
CA GLU A 81 -7.67 16.70 -3.69
C GLU A 81 -8.91 15.83 -3.89
N TYR A 82 -9.08 14.81 -3.06
CA TYR A 82 -10.12 13.80 -3.22
C TYR A 82 -10.69 13.32 -1.88
N GLY A 83 -11.90 12.78 -1.92
CA GLY A 83 -12.51 12.01 -0.83
C GLY A 83 -12.49 10.52 -1.16
N TYR A 84 -12.52 9.68 -0.13
CA TYR A 84 -12.64 8.23 -0.32
C TYR A 84 -14.09 7.83 -0.58
N SER A 85 -14.31 6.85 -1.46
CA SER A 85 -15.64 6.31 -1.72
C SER A 85 -16.25 5.68 -0.46
N ASP A 86 -17.57 5.70 -0.34
CA ASP A 86 -18.27 5.19 0.84
C ASP A 86 -17.95 3.73 1.14
N ALA A 87 -17.83 2.91 0.08
CA ALA A 87 -17.42 1.51 0.20
C ALA A 87 -16.03 1.38 0.83
N TRP A 88 -15.06 2.16 0.34
CA TRP A 88 -13.71 2.17 0.91
C TRP A 88 -13.70 2.69 2.34
N ARG A 89 -14.45 3.77 2.63
CA ARG A 89 -14.55 4.34 3.98
C ARG A 89 -15.09 3.32 4.98
N ARG A 90 -16.15 2.60 4.65
CA ARG A 90 -16.71 1.53 5.49
C ARG A 90 -15.70 0.42 5.75
N VAL A 91 -15.04 -0.07 4.71
CA VAL A 91 -14.07 -1.17 4.82
C VAL A 91 -12.84 -0.79 5.65
N ARG A 92 -12.45 0.49 5.61
CA ARG A 92 -11.26 1.02 6.30
C ARG A 92 -11.56 1.67 7.66
N GLY A 93 -12.83 1.89 8.00
CA GLY A 93 -13.23 2.61 9.21
C GLY A 93 -12.69 4.05 9.28
N ILE A 94 -12.59 4.73 8.13
CA ILE A 94 -12.04 6.09 8.06
C ILE A 94 -13.14 7.16 7.94
N PRO A 95 -12.96 8.35 8.53
CA PRO A 95 -13.94 9.42 8.48
C PRO A 95 -14.05 10.02 7.08
N ASP A 96 -15.21 10.61 6.77
CA ASP A 96 -15.43 11.33 5.52
C ASP A 96 -14.76 12.71 5.57
N HIS A 97 -13.64 12.84 4.88
CA HIS A 97 -12.91 14.10 4.74
C HIS A 97 -12.10 14.10 3.45
N ARG A 98 -11.75 15.29 2.99
CA ARG A 98 -10.91 15.49 1.81
C ARG A 98 -9.44 15.41 2.19
N VAL A 99 -8.66 14.71 1.36
CA VAL A 99 -7.21 14.58 1.49
C VAL A 99 -6.53 15.01 0.21
N ARG A 100 -5.23 15.29 0.28
CA ARG A 100 -4.41 15.64 -0.88
C ARG A 100 -3.36 14.57 -1.14
N GLY A 101 -3.10 14.31 -2.41
CA GLY A 101 -2.16 13.28 -2.80
C GLY A 101 -2.09 13.07 -4.31
N VAL A 102 -1.59 11.90 -4.67
CA VAL A 102 -1.44 11.45 -6.06
C VAL A 102 -2.41 10.31 -6.33
N ILE A 103 -2.85 10.18 -7.57
CA ILE A 103 -3.61 9.02 -8.04
C ILE A 103 -2.63 8.00 -8.60
N ALA A 104 -2.72 6.74 -8.14
CA ALA A 104 -1.74 5.70 -8.46
C ALA A 104 -1.59 5.45 -9.97
N GLN A 105 -2.71 5.46 -10.70
CA GLN A 105 -2.74 5.27 -12.16
C GLN A 105 -2.04 6.41 -12.90
N GLN A 106 -2.20 7.66 -12.44
CA GLN A 106 -1.51 8.81 -13.03
C GLN A 106 -0.02 8.78 -12.69
N LEU A 107 0.31 8.36 -11.46
CA LEU A 107 1.70 8.22 -11.04
C LEU A 107 2.41 7.13 -11.84
N TYR A 108 1.74 6.02 -12.18
CA TYR A 108 2.33 4.93 -12.97
C TYR A 108 2.91 5.39 -14.32
N GLU A 109 2.26 6.35 -14.98
CA GLU A 109 2.73 6.92 -16.25
C GLU A 109 4.05 7.70 -16.12
N VAL A 110 4.41 8.10 -14.90
CA VAL A 110 5.57 8.95 -14.60
C VAL A 110 6.63 8.20 -13.79
N PHE A 111 6.21 7.45 -12.78
CA PHE A 111 7.00 6.68 -11.82
C PHE A 111 6.40 5.28 -11.63
N PRO A 112 6.48 4.39 -12.64
CA PRO A 112 5.98 3.03 -12.52
C PRO A 112 6.63 2.27 -11.35
N GLU A 113 7.90 2.53 -11.06
CA GLU A 113 8.68 1.93 -9.97
C GLU A 113 8.14 2.25 -8.57
N HIS A 114 7.41 3.36 -8.41
CA HIS A 114 6.78 3.76 -7.14
C HIS A 114 5.33 3.32 -7.04
N THR A 115 4.90 2.40 -7.89
CA THR A 115 3.54 1.85 -7.86
C THR A 115 3.54 0.33 -7.86
N LYS A 116 2.50 -0.25 -7.29
CA LYS A 116 2.28 -1.69 -7.29
C LYS A 116 0.84 -1.98 -7.64
N MET A 117 0.62 -2.78 -8.68
CA MET A 117 -0.70 -3.28 -9.07
C MET A 117 -0.95 -4.65 -8.42
N PHE A 118 -2.17 -4.85 -7.96
CA PHE A 118 -2.69 -6.12 -7.49
C PHE A 118 -3.88 -6.49 -8.39
N GLU A 119 -3.78 -7.62 -9.09
CA GLU A 119 -4.87 -8.12 -9.96
C GLU A 119 -6.20 -8.19 -9.21
N LYS A 120 -6.15 -8.61 -7.94
CA LYS A 120 -7.30 -8.62 -7.04
C LYS A 120 -6.85 -8.29 -5.62
N TYR A 121 -7.48 -7.28 -5.02
CA TYR A 121 -7.41 -7.01 -3.59
C TYR A 121 -8.72 -7.42 -2.94
N GLU A 122 -8.66 -8.32 -1.95
CA GLU A 122 -9.85 -8.93 -1.35
C GLU A 122 -9.72 -9.01 0.18
N LEU A 123 -10.80 -8.61 0.84
CA LEU A 123 -11.04 -8.74 2.26
C LEU A 123 -12.36 -9.50 2.42
N GLU A 124 -12.27 -10.83 2.45
CA GLU A 124 -13.43 -11.74 2.48
C GLU A 124 -14.34 -11.46 3.68
N ASP A 125 -13.74 -11.25 4.87
CA ASP A 125 -14.44 -10.93 6.10
C ASP A 125 -15.21 -9.59 6.06
N LYS A 126 -14.87 -8.72 5.10
CA LYS A 126 -15.54 -7.43 4.89
C LYS A 126 -16.39 -7.41 3.63
N ASN A 127 -16.56 -8.56 2.96
CA ASN A 127 -17.25 -8.69 1.68
C ASN A 127 -16.81 -7.61 0.67
N PHE A 128 -15.49 -7.36 0.60
CA PHE A 128 -14.92 -6.33 -0.25
C PHE A 128 -13.88 -6.93 -1.18
N SER A 129 -14.03 -6.65 -2.47
CA SER A 129 -13.00 -6.92 -3.47
C SER A 129 -12.93 -5.81 -4.49
N ILE A 130 -11.74 -5.61 -5.03
CA ILE A 130 -11.46 -4.66 -6.11
C ILE A 130 -10.37 -5.25 -7.01
N SER A 131 -10.61 -5.23 -8.31
CA SER A 131 -9.64 -5.66 -9.33
C SER A 131 -8.71 -4.52 -9.72
N ASP A 132 -7.54 -4.87 -10.25
CA ASP A 132 -6.53 -3.93 -10.77
C ASP A 132 -6.21 -2.80 -9.78
N PHE A 133 -6.13 -3.17 -8.50
CA PHE A 133 -5.94 -2.23 -7.41
C PHE A 133 -4.49 -1.76 -7.37
N MET A 134 -4.27 -0.46 -7.44
CA MET A 134 -2.92 0.12 -7.40
C MET A 134 -2.63 0.79 -6.06
N GLN A 135 -1.43 0.56 -5.56
CA GLN A 135 -0.86 1.24 -4.40
C GLN A 135 0.37 2.04 -4.80
N VAL A 136 0.73 3.02 -3.97
CA VAL A 136 1.88 3.91 -4.18
C VAL A 136 2.89 3.70 -3.06
N ASP A 137 4.16 3.50 -3.43
CA ASP A 137 5.28 3.64 -2.52
C ASP A 137 5.55 5.13 -2.26
N LYS A 138 4.88 5.66 -1.25
CA LYS A 138 5.06 7.05 -0.85
C LYS A 138 6.42 7.30 -0.21
N GLN A 139 7.08 6.28 0.35
CA GLN A 139 8.41 6.45 0.95
C GLN A 139 9.47 6.61 -0.15
N GLY A 140 9.43 5.75 -1.18
CA GLY A 140 10.27 5.89 -2.37
C GLY A 140 10.11 7.25 -3.03
N LEU A 141 8.87 7.71 -3.23
CA LEU A 141 8.59 9.03 -3.81
C LEU A 141 9.17 10.20 -2.98
N VAL A 142 9.16 10.09 -1.64
CA VAL A 142 9.77 11.10 -0.76
C VAL A 142 11.29 11.08 -0.85
N LEU A 143 11.92 9.91 -1.00
CA LEU A 143 13.37 9.82 -1.21
C LEU A 143 13.78 10.44 -2.56
N ASP A 144 12.97 10.23 -3.60
CA ASP A 144 13.18 10.87 -4.91
C ASP A 144 13.05 12.40 -4.83
N LEU A 145 12.14 12.92 -4.01
CA LEU A 145 12.06 14.35 -3.74
C LEU A 145 13.36 14.90 -3.13
N ILE A 146 14.04 14.15 -2.26
CA ILE A 146 15.35 14.54 -1.72
C ILE A 146 16.39 14.58 -2.85
N GLY A 147 16.39 13.58 -3.74
CA GLY A 147 17.27 13.55 -4.91
C GLY A 147 17.04 14.75 -5.84
N ALA A 148 15.79 15.08 -6.10
CA ALA A 148 15.43 16.23 -6.95
C ALA A 148 15.86 17.59 -6.39
N PHE A 149 15.97 17.73 -5.05
CA PHE A 149 16.54 18.95 -4.45
C PHE A 149 18.06 19.07 -4.59
N GLN A 150 18.75 18.00 -4.98
CA GLN A 150 20.20 17.97 -5.19
C GLN A 150 20.59 18.19 -6.66
N ALA A 151 19.60 18.23 -7.56
CA ALA A 151 19.76 18.50 -8.99
C ALA A 151 20.20 19.94 -9.26
#